data_AF-A0A059DT90-F1
#
_entry.id   AF-A0A059DT90-F1
#
_cell.length_a   1.000
_cell.length_b   1.000
_cell.length_c   1.000
_cell.angle_alpha   90.00
_cell.angle_beta   90.00
_cell.angle_gamma   90.00
#
_symmetry.space_group_name_H-M   'P 1'
#
loop_
_entity.id
_entity.type
_entity.pdbx_description
1 polymer ?
#
loop_
_entity_poly.entity_id
_entity_poly.type
_entity_poly.pdbx_seq_one_letter_code
_entity_poly.pdbx_strand_id
1 'polypeptide(L)'
;MFQEICAVFPEPALGVEALSFGNFLVKKGILQATFTGSDRIDLFQWPAPDRSLFDLDQVEWRFRAHRVPAMLGSMRAASAACHSGAFQDQITRARGWKSKSKSVSLDTSDVVADLAREFHTFAPFVFSTRDACRYTSLALLHYLSAAGLCADWVFGVRLSPFSAHCWLEFNGLLLTDETLTVREFTPIMAV
;
A
#
# COMPACT_ATOMS: atom_id res chain seq x y z
N MET A 1 -11.23 -2.24 -25.22
CA MET A 1 -10.88 -3.38 -24.35
C MET A 1 -11.90 -3.65 -23.23
N PHE A 2 -12.12 -2.79 -22.22
CA PHE A 2 -13.14 -3.08 -21.18
C PHE A 2 -14.58 -3.02 -21.71
N GLN A 3 -14.88 -2.08 -22.62
CA GLN A 3 -16.19 -2.02 -23.30
C GLN A 3 -16.44 -3.21 -24.25
N GLU A 4 -15.38 -3.82 -24.79
CA GLU A 4 -15.53 -5.01 -25.65
C GLU A 4 -15.83 -6.27 -24.82
N ILE A 5 -15.31 -6.37 -23.59
CA ILE A 5 -15.64 -7.47 -22.68
C ILE A 5 -17.12 -7.44 -22.27
N CYS A 6 -17.69 -6.25 -22.04
CA CYS A 6 -19.11 -6.11 -21.73
C CYS A 6 -20.03 -6.36 -22.94
N ALA A 7 -19.55 -6.10 -24.17
CA ALA A 7 -20.34 -6.25 -25.39
C ALA A 7 -20.44 -7.70 -25.90
N VAL A 8 -19.58 -8.61 -25.43
CA VAL A 8 -19.50 -10.01 -25.90
C VAL A 8 -20.44 -10.97 -25.15
N PHE A 9 -21.09 -10.51 -24.06
CA PHE A 9 -22.11 -11.30 -23.38
C PHE A 9 -23.50 -10.81 -23.80
N PRO A 10 -24.25 -11.53 -24.68
CA PRO A 10 -25.68 -11.28 -24.81
C PRO A 10 -26.28 -11.45 -23.41
N GLU A 11 -27.07 -10.48 -22.90
CA GLU A 11 -27.57 -10.48 -21.51
C GLU A 11 -27.96 -11.91 -21.09
N PRO A 12 -27.07 -12.62 -20.37
CA PRO A 12 -27.44 -13.91 -19.85
C PRO A 12 -28.45 -13.54 -18.78
N ALA A 13 -29.67 -14.07 -18.85
CA ALA A 13 -30.56 -14.02 -17.71
C ALA A 13 -29.74 -14.45 -16.49
N LEU A 14 -29.41 -13.47 -15.62
CA LEU A 14 -28.51 -13.69 -14.51
C LEU A 14 -29.06 -14.87 -13.73
N GLY A 15 -28.27 -15.94 -13.61
CA GLY A 15 -28.70 -17.13 -12.88
C GLY A 15 -29.19 -16.74 -11.49
N VAL A 16 -30.14 -17.49 -10.94
CA VAL A 16 -30.76 -17.20 -9.64
C VAL A 16 -29.70 -16.95 -8.54
N GLU A 17 -28.57 -17.66 -8.60
CA GLU A 17 -27.43 -17.46 -7.70
C GLU A 17 -26.76 -16.09 -7.86
N ALA A 18 -26.52 -15.64 -9.10
CA ALA A 18 -25.92 -14.34 -9.37
C ALA A 18 -26.84 -13.20 -8.90
N LEU A 19 -28.15 -13.35 -9.09
CA LEU A 19 -29.15 -12.39 -8.61
C LEU A 19 -29.21 -12.36 -7.07
N SER A 20 -29.19 -13.53 -6.43
CA SER A 20 -29.16 -13.66 -4.98
C SER A 20 -27.88 -13.02 -4.39
N PHE A 21 -26.73 -13.26 -5.02
CA PHE A 21 -25.46 -12.68 -4.63
C PHE A 21 -25.46 -11.15 -4.81
N GLY A 22 -25.98 -10.65 -5.94
CA GLY A 22 -26.16 -9.21 -6.17
C GLY A 22 -27.01 -8.55 -5.09
N ASN A 23 -28.16 -9.15 -4.75
CA ASN A 23 -29.02 -8.67 -3.66
C ASN A 23 -28.34 -8.72 -2.29
N PHE A 24 -27.53 -9.74 -2.03
CA PHE A 24 -26.71 -9.81 -0.83
C PHE A 24 -25.73 -8.64 -0.76
N LEU A 25 -25.04 -8.32 -1.87
CA LEU A 25 -24.11 -7.20 -1.94
C LEU A 25 -24.83 -5.84 -1.79
N VAL A 26 -26.03 -5.68 -2.36
CA VAL A 26 -26.88 -4.49 -2.13
C VAL A 26 -27.25 -4.37 -0.66
N LYS A 27 -27.69 -5.45 -0.02
CA LYS A 27 -28.01 -5.47 1.41
C LYS A 27 -26.79 -5.16 2.29
N LYS A 28 -25.59 -5.52 1.83
CA LYS A 28 -24.32 -5.17 2.48
C LYS A 28 -23.85 -3.74 2.18
N GLY A 29 -24.55 -3.00 1.33
CA GLY A 29 -24.17 -1.66 0.89
C GLY A 29 -22.94 -1.64 -0.02
N ILE A 30 -22.56 -2.78 -0.58
CA ILE A 30 -21.41 -2.91 -1.49
C ILE A 30 -21.82 -2.51 -2.92
N LEU A 31 -23.05 -2.85 -3.31
CA LEU A 31 -23.63 -2.46 -4.60
C LEU A 31 -24.81 -1.51 -4.39
N GLN A 32 -24.99 -0.57 -5.32
CA GLN A 32 -26.24 0.15 -5.50
C GLN A 32 -27.03 -0.48 -6.65
N ALA A 33 -28.32 -0.71 -6.43
CA ALA A 33 -29.20 -1.32 -7.41
C ALA A 33 -29.60 -0.36 -8.56
N THR A 34 -29.35 0.94 -8.38
CA THR A 34 -29.68 2.00 -9.35
C THR A 34 -28.47 2.91 -9.49
N PHE A 35 -28.06 3.17 -10.73
CA PHE A 35 -26.97 4.07 -11.05
C PHE A 35 -27.58 5.38 -11.58
N THR A 36 -27.52 6.45 -10.79
CA THR A 36 -27.85 7.79 -11.28
C THR A 36 -26.57 8.50 -11.72
N GLY A 37 -26.66 9.46 -12.65
CA GLY A 37 -25.47 10.19 -13.15
C GLY A 37 -24.66 10.92 -12.07
N SER A 38 -25.25 11.17 -10.88
CA SER A 38 -24.59 11.71 -9.69
C SER A 38 -23.83 10.65 -8.87
N ASP A 39 -24.02 9.36 -9.13
CA ASP A 39 -23.33 8.24 -8.45
C ASP A 39 -22.02 7.84 -9.16
N ARG A 40 -21.50 8.70 -10.06
CA ARG A 40 -20.22 8.44 -10.72
C ARG A 40 -19.11 8.43 -9.67
N ILE A 41 -18.48 7.26 -9.52
CA ILE A 41 -17.30 7.09 -8.69
C ILE A 41 -16.12 7.68 -9.47
N ASP A 42 -15.57 8.79 -8.97
CA ASP A 42 -14.27 9.26 -9.40
C ASP A 42 -13.21 8.28 -8.90
N LEU A 43 -12.51 7.66 -9.84
CA LEU A 43 -11.43 6.73 -9.51
C LEU A 43 -10.33 7.50 -8.78
N PHE A 44 -9.88 6.96 -7.65
CA PHE A 44 -8.72 7.49 -6.93
C PHE A 44 -7.52 7.56 -7.89
N GLN A 45 -7.05 8.78 -8.14
CA GLN A 45 -5.89 9.01 -8.99
C GLN A 45 -4.65 9.10 -8.11
N TRP A 46 -3.71 8.20 -8.34
CA TRP A 46 -2.37 8.25 -7.76
C TRP A 46 -1.35 8.18 -8.90
N PRO A 47 -0.34 9.06 -8.95
CA PRO A 47 0.67 9.03 -9.99
C PRO A 47 1.33 7.65 -10.07
N ALA A 48 1.63 7.19 -11.28
CA ALA A 48 2.41 5.97 -11.43
C ALA A 48 3.83 6.22 -10.86
N PRO A 49 4.38 5.28 -10.07
CA PRO A 49 5.73 5.43 -9.57
C PRO A 49 6.75 5.41 -10.73
N ASP A 50 7.76 6.26 -10.63
CA ASP A 50 8.80 6.42 -11.64
C ASP A 50 9.89 5.36 -11.50
N ARG A 51 10.20 5.00 -10.25
CA ARG A 51 11.34 4.15 -9.90
C ARG A 51 11.09 3.36 -8.63
N SER A 52 11.78 2.24 -8.48
CA SER A 52 11.83 1.47 -7.25
C SER A 52 13.21 1.50 -6.61
N LEU A 53 13.25 1.44 -5.28
CA LEU A 53 14.46 1.18 -4.52
C LEU A 53 15.17 -0.11 -4.96
N PHE A 54 14.40 -1.09 -5.46
CA PHE A 54 14.89 -2.39 -5.92
C PHE A 54 15.40 -2.37 -7.36
N ASP A 55 15.06 -1.33 -8.14
CA ASP A 55 15.56 -1.13 -9.51
C ASP A 55 16.95 -0.45 -9.51
N LEU A 56 17.39 0.13 -8.39
CA LEU A 56 18.65 0.84 -8.26
C LEU A 56 19.78 -0.14 -7.92
N ASP A 57 20.81 -0.20 -8.78
CA ASP A 57 22.01 -1.03 -8.57
C ASP A 57 22.62 -0.83 -7.18
N GLN A 58 22.90 -1.94 -6.49
CA GLN A 58 23.33 -1.94 -5.09
C GLN A 58 24.76 -1.44 -4.93
N VAL A 59 24.92 -0.18 -4.55
CA VAL A 59 26.23 0.39 -4.22
C VAL A 59 26.37 0.45 -2.69
N GLU A 60 26.98 -0.61 -2.16
CA GLU A 60 27.53 -0.77 -0.80
C GLU A 60 26.56 -0.96 0.38
N TRP A 61 26.76 -2.08 1.08
CA TRP A 61 26.10 -2.46 2.33
C TRP A 61 26.54 -1.54 3.48
N ARG A 62 25.64 -0.66 3.96
CA ARG A 62 25.93 0.24 5.09
C ARG A 62 25.08 -0.11 6.31
N PHE A 63 25.44 -1.19 7.01
CA PHE A 63 24.77 -1.53 8.28
C PHE A 63 25.25 -0.63 9.42
N ARG A 64 24.33 0.14 10.03
CA ARG A 64 24.61 1.02 11.15
C ARG A 64 23.97 0.50 12.44
N ALA A 65 24.76 -0.16 13.28
CA ALA A 65 24.27 -0.81 14.51
C ALA A 65 23.47 0.14 15.44
N HIS A 66 23.81 1.44 15.48
CA HIS A 66 23.12 2.42 16.32
C HIS A 66 21.63 2.63 15.94
N ARG A 67 21.20 2.21 14.75
CA ARG A 67 19.81 2.35 14.27
C ARG A 67 18.94 1.12 14.55
N VAL A 68 19.54 0.00 14.92
CA VAL A 68 18.84 -1.25 15.25
C VAL A 68 17.75 -1.06 16.32
N PRO A 69 17.97 -0.31 17.41
CA PRO A 69 16.91 -0.08 18.40
C PRO A 69 15.68 0.63 17.82
N ALA A 70 15.88 1.62 16.93
CA ALA A 70 14.80 2.33 16.27
C ALA A 70 14.02 1.43 15.29
N MET A 71 14.74 0.55 14.58
CA MET A 71 14.13 -0.43 13.67
C MET A 71 13.30 -1.46 14.44
N LEU A 72 13.85 -2.05 15.51
CA LEU A 72 13.12 -2.97 16.39
C LEU A 72 11.92 -2.30 17.07
N GLY A 73 12.05 -1.04 17.49
CA GLY A 73 10.95 -0.24 18.02
C GLY A 73 9.82 -0.07 17.00
N SER A 74 10.18 0.23 15.76
CA SER A 74 9.23 0.41 14.65
C SER A 74 8.52 -0.89 14.26
N MET A 75 9.24 -2.01 14.26
CA MET A 75 8.69 -3.34 14.06
C MET A 75 7.69 -3.72 15.15
N ARG A 76 8.00 -3.44 16.42
CA ARG A 76 7.06 -3.65 17.53
C ARG A 76 5.83 -2.76 17.42
N ALA A 77 5.99 -1.49 17.04
CA ALA A 77 4.88 -0.57 16.84
C ALA A 77 3.95 -1.02 15.70
N ALA A 78 4.52 -1.47 14.57
CA ALA A 78 3.77 -2.04 13.45
C ALA A 78 3.07 -3.35 13.82
N SER A 79 3.76 -4.24 14.55
CA SER A 79 3.16 -5.50 15.03
C SER A 79 1.98 -5.19 15.94
N ALA A 80 2.16 -4.30 16.92
CA ALA A 80 1.07 -3.87 17.78
C ALA A 80 -0.10 -3.30 16.98
N ALA A 81 0.16 -2.44 15.98
CA ALA A 81 -0.88 -1.89 15.12
C ALA A 81 -1.63 -2.94 14.30
N CYS A 82 -0.92 -3.90 13.69
CA CYS A 82 -1.52 -4.99 12.93
C CYS A 82 -2.36 -5.95 13.80
N HIS A 83 -1.99 -6.15 15.06
CA HIS A 83 -2.70 -7.03 16.00
C HIS A 83 -3.78 -6.31 16.82
N SER A 84 -3.80 -4.97 16.86
CA SER A 84 -4.62 -4.21 17.82
C SER A 84 -6.06 -3.90 17.40
N GLY A 85 -6.55 -4.34 16.24
CA GLY A 85 -7.95 -4.05 15.89
C GLY A 85 -8.27 -4.04 14.41
N ALA A 86 -9.28 -3.24 14.08
CA ALA A 86 -9.81 -3.11 12.73
C ALA A 86 -8.80 -2.40 11.81
N PHE A 87 -8.96 -2.56 10.50
CA PHE A 87 -8.12 -1.88 9.51
C PHE A 87 -8.10 -0.34 9.69
N GLN A 88 -9.19 0.25 10.16
CA GLN A 88 -9.27 1.69 10.46
C GLN A 88 -8.32 2.13 11.57
N ASP A 89 -8.03 1.27 12.55
CA ASP A 89 -7.08 1.58 13.62
C ASP A 89 -5.65 1.66 13.07
N GLN A 90 -5.33 0.80 12.09
CA GLN A 90 -4.05 0.82 11.40
C GLN A 90 -3.87 2.11 10.60
N ILE A 91 -4.90 2.54 9.86
CA ILE A 91 -4.91 3.82 9.15
C ILE A 91 -4.73 4.99 10.11
N THR A 92 -5.46 4.98 11.24
CA THR A 92 -5.41 6.08 12.23
C THR A 92 -4.01 6.20 12.84
N ARG A 93 -3.38 5.07 13.15
CA ARG A 93 -1.99 5.05 13.65
C ARG A 93 -1.01 5.54 12.59
N ALA A 94 -1.12 5.08 11.34
CA ALA A 94 -0.29 5.53 10.24
C ALA A 94 -0.37 7.05 10.04
N ARG A 95 -1.58 7.62 10.03
CA ARG A 95 -1.79 9.08 9.97
C ARG A 95 -1.16 9.81 11.16
N GLY A 96 -1.28 9.24 12.36
CA GLY A 96 -0.67 9.80 13.57
C GLY A 96 0.86 9.77 13.61
N TRP A 97 1.49 8.87 12.84
CA TRP A 97 2.95 8.86 12.66
C TRP A 97 3.37 9.88 11.59
N LYS A 98 2.64 9.95 10.47
CA LYS A 98 2.88 10.95 9.41
C LYS A 98 2.75 12.38 9.91
N SER A 99 1.75 12.68 10.74
CA SER A 99 1.50 14.04 11.25
C SER A 99 2.62 14.61 12.13
N LYS A 100 3.51 13.76 12.67
CA LYS A 100 4.67 14.18 13.47
C LYS A 100 5.90 14.49 12.61
N SER A 101 5.86 14.17 11.32
CA SER A 101 6.95 14.39 10.37
C SER A 101 6.81 15.77 9.72
N LYS A 102 7.94 16.40 9.35
CA LYS A 102 7.92 17.70 8.66
C LYS A 102 7.68 17.50 7.17
N SER A 103 7.16 18.51 6.48
CA SER A 103 7.15 18.54 5.00
C SER A 103 8.59 18.68 4.50
N VAL A 104 9.01 17.79 3.60
CA VAL A 104 10.42 17.53 3.31
C VAL A 104 10.74 17.83 1.84
N SER A 105 11.93 18.38 1.58
CA SER A 105 12.43 18.78 0.25
C SER A 105 13.01 17.62 -0.58
N LEU A 106 13.22 17.87 -1.89
CA LEU A 106 13.76 16.91 -2.87
C LEU A 106 15.10 16.27 -2.46
N ASP A 107 15.98 17.00 -1.77
CA ASP A 107 17.28 16.51 -1.22
C ASP A 107 17.14 15.31 -0.27
N THR A 108 15.93 15.00 0.16
CA THR A 108 15.69 13.95 1.15
C THR A 108 15.34 12.61 0.52
N SER A 109 15.13 12.54 -0.80
CA SER A 109 14.90 11.27 -1.49
C SER A 109 16.04 10.28 -1.26
N ASP A 110 17.29 10.74 -1.27
CA ASP A 110 18.45 9.88 -1.04
C ASP A 110 18.53 9.39 0.41
N VAL A 111 18.20 10.26 1.37
CA VAL A 111 18.15 9.90 2.79
C VAL A 111 17.04 8.88 3.07
N VAL A 112 15.86 9.04 2.46
CA VAL A 112 14.75 8.08 2.54
C VAL A 112 15.18 6.74 1.96
N ALA A 113 15.81 6.75 0.77
CA ALA A 113 16.31 5.55 0.13
C ALA A 113 17.36 4.84 0.99
N ASP A 114 18.33 5.56 1.56
CA ASP A 114 19.35 5.02 2.46
C ASP A 114 18.73 4.36 3.70
N LEU A 115 17.78 5.03 4.34
CA LEU A 115 17.06 4.49 5.50
C LEU A 115 16.24 3.24 5.13
N ALA A 116 15.57 3.24 3.99
CA ALA A 116 14.82 2.10 3.51
C ALA A 116 15.74 0.91 3.19
N ARG A 117 16.91 1.13 2.59
CA ARG A 117 17.91 0.06 2.34
C ARG A 117 18.46 -0.51 3.64
N GLU A 118 18.79 0.34 4.61
CA GLU A 118 19.20 -0.11 5.95
C GLU A 118 18.11 -0.98 6.59
N PHE A 119 16.84 -0.57 6.47
CA PHE A 119 15.70 -1.33 6.97
C PHE A 119 15.59 -2.71 6.31
N HIS A 120 15.63 -2.76 4.98
CA HIS A 120 15.53 -4.01 4.21
C HIS A 120 16.74 -4.94 4.38
N THR A 121 17.91 -4.40 4.73
CA THR A 121 19.08 -5.23 5.06
C THR A 121 18.88 -6.01 6.36
N PHE A 122 18.16 -5.43 7.32
CA PHE A 122 17.92 -6.06 8.62
C PHE A 122 16.62 -6.88 8.65
N ALA A 123 15.64 -6.51 7.84
CA ALA A 123 14.32 -7.13 7.75
C ALA A 123 14.34 -8.68 7.68
N PRO A 124 15.18 -9.33 6.86
CA PRO A 124 15.24 -10.80 6.76
C PRO A 124 15.58 -11.51 8.08
N PHE A 125 16.25 -10.83 9.02
CA PHE A 125 16.61 -11.40 10.31
C PHE A 125 15.45 -11.39 11.32
N VAL A 126 14.33 -10.73 11.01
CA VAL A 126 13.24 -10.49 11.98
C VAL A 126 11.90 -11.05 11.52
N PHE A 127 11.65 -11.26 10.22
CA PHE A 127 10.37 -11.76 9.73
C PHE A 127 10.48 -12.69 8.51
N SER A 128 9.53 -13.62 8.39
CA SER A 128 9.36 -14.49 7.22
C SER A 128 8.52 -13.82 6.14
N THR A 129 8.83 -14.08 4.88
CA THR A 129 8.34 -13.36 3.68
C THR A 129 6.87 -13.60 3.31
N ARG A 130 6.12 -14.46 4.00
CA ARG A 130 4.69 -14.68 3.69
C ARG A 130 3.82 -13.60 4.34
N ASP A 131 3.05 -12.90 3.50
CA ASP A 131 2.06 -11.86 3.86
C ASP A 131 2.60 -10.62 4.58
N ALA A 132 3.86 -10.27 4.28
CA ALA A 132 4.57 -9.20 4.96
C ALA A 132 4.30 -7.79 4.40
N CYS A 133 3.68 -7.61 3.24
CA CYS A 133 3.61 -6.28 2.59
C CYS A 133 3.00 -5.19 3.49
N ARG A 134 1.89 -5.50 4.16
CA ARG A 134 1.23 -4.60 5.12
C ARG A 134 2.09 -4.29 6.33
N TYR A 135 2.66 -5.33 6.93
CA TYR A 135 3.49 -5.18 8.13
C TYR A 135 4.80 -4.44 7.82
N THR A 136 5.49 -4.82 6.74
CA THR A 136 6.73 -4.22 6.25
C THR A 136 6.50 -2.75 5.90
N SER A 137 5.45 -2.42 5.16
CA SER A 137 5.08 -1.04 4.86
C SER A 137 4.81 -0.24 6.14
N LEU A 138 4.07 -0.80 7.09
CA LEU A 138 3.75 -0.11 8.33
C LEU A 138 4.98 0.08 9.25
N ALA A 139 5.87 -0.91 9.31
CA ALA A 139 7.11 -0.86 10.06
C ALA A 139 8.08 0.16 9.47
N LEU A 140 8.24 0.16 8.15
CA LEU A 140 9.07 1.14 7.45
C LEU A 140 8.47 2.55 7.57
N LEU A 141 7.14 2.70 7.52
CA LEU A 141 6.47 3.99 7.69
C LEU A 141 6.75 4.57 9.07
N HIS A 142 6.62 3.75 10.12
CA HIS A 142 6.96 4.16 11.48
C HIS A 142 8.44 4.53 11.59
N TYR A 143 9.33 3.75 10.99
CA TYR A 143 10.77 3.98 11.04
C TYR A 143 11.16 5.32 10.38
N LEU A 144 10.62 5.59 9.19
CA LEU A 144 10.80 6.86 8.49
C LEU A 144 10.18 8.03 9.27
N SER A 145 8.97 7.83 9.82
CA SER A 145 8.30 8.87 10.62
C SER A 145 9.06 9.20 11.90
N ALA A 146 9.70 8.21 12.54
CA ALA A 146 10.56 8.42 13.71
C ALA A 146 11.85 9.19 13.36
N ALA A 147 12.31 9.11 12.10
CA ALA A 147 13.37 9.93 11.54
C ALA A 147 12.87 11.32 11.04
N GLY A 148 11.57 11.62 11.19
CA GLY A 148 10.95 12.88 10.77
C GLY A 148 10.58 12.94 9.28
N LEU A 149 10.58 11.79 8.60
CA LEU A 149 10.32 11.65 7.16
C LEU A 149 8.91 11.09 6.92
N CYS A 150 8.18 11.71 6.00
CA CYS A 150 6.82 11.33 5.67
C CYS A 150 6.80 10.61 4.31
N ALA A 151 6.41 9.33 4.30
CA ALA A 151 6.14 8.57 3.08
C ALA A 151 4.63 8.29 2.97
N ASP A 152 4.16 8.02 1.75
CA ASP A 152 2.77 7.70 1.47
C ASP A 152 2.55 6.19 1.48
N TRP A 153 1.53 5.77 2.21
CA TRP A 153 1.15 4.36 2.27
C TRP A 153 -0.03 4.11 1.35
N VAL A 154 0.27 3.48 0.22
CA VAL A 154 -0.65 3.32 -0.90
C VAL A 154 -1.19 1.90 -0.92
N PHE A 155 -2.48 1.78 -1.20
CA PHE A 155 -3.19 0.51 -1.33
C PHE A 155 -3.73 0.38 -2.74
N GLY A 156 -3.50 -0.77 -3.34
CA GLY A 156 -3.98 -1.09 -4.68
C GLY A 156 -4.64 -2.47 -4.74
N VAL A 157 -5.46 -2.65 -5.77
CA VAL A 157 -6.15 -3.91 -6.05
C VAL A 157 -5.94 -4.33 -7.49
N ARG A 158 -5.79 -5.64 -7.70
CA ARG A 158 -5.85 -6.29 -9.01
C ARG A 158 -7.12 -7.14 -9.05
N LEU A 159 -7.81 -7.19 -10.18
CA LEU A 159 -9.08 -7.91 -10.31
C LEU A 159 -8.93 -9.36 -10.81
N SER A 160 -7.82 -9.71 -11.50
CA SER A 160 -7.61 -11.07 -12.03
C SER A 160 -6.14 -11.52 -11.96
N PRO A 161 -5.84 -12.60 -11.19
CA PRO A 161 -6.65 -13.05 -10.06
C PRO A 161 -6.75 -11.94 -9.01
N PHE A 162 -7.87 -11.89 -8.29
CA PHE A 162 -8.12 -10.85 -7.30
C PHE A 162 -7.04 -10.83 -6.23
N SER A 163 -6.43 -9.67 -5.99
CA SER A 163 -5.42 -9.48 -4.96
C SER A 163 -5.42 -8.04 -4.47
N ALA A 164 -5.24 -7.86 -3.17
CA ALA A 164 -5.02 -6.55 -2.56
C ALA A 164 -3.56 -6.47 -2.10
N HIS A 165 -2.93 -5.33 -2.39
CA HIS A 165 -1.54 -5.07 -2.05
C HIS A 165 -1.38 -3.66 -1.51
N CYS A 166 -0.32 -3.44 -0.74
CA CYS A 166 0.03 -2.10 -0.30
C CYS A 166 1.54 -1.93 -0.29
N TRP A 167 1.97 -0.71 -0.58
CA TRP A 167 3.37 -0.33 -0.68
C TRP A 167 3.60 1.04 -0.05
N LEU A 168 4.87 1.34 0.22
CA LEU A 168 5.29 2.70 0.53
C LEU A 168 5.90 3.38 -0.67
N GLU A 169 5.55 4.65 -0.82
CA GLU A 169 6.08 5.53 -1.85
C GLU A 169 6.54 6.86 -1.25
N PHE A 170 7.61 7.43 -1.79
CA PHE A 170 8.08 8.77 -1.45
C PHE A 170 8.41 9.53 -2.75
N ASN A 171 7.60 10.52 -3.13
CA ASN A 171 7.83 11.34 -4.32
C ASN A 171 8.13 10.50 -5.60
N GLY A 172 7.29 9.49 -5.89
CA GLY A 172 7.45 8.61 -7.05
C GLY A 172 8.51 7.50 -6.91
N LEU A 173 9.20 7.40 -5.77
CA LEU A 173 10.12 6.31 -5.43
C LEU A 173 9.39 5.25 -4.58
N LEU A 174 9.27 4.03 -5.09
CA LEU A 174 8.79 2.88 -4.31
C LEU A 174 9.85 2.42 -3.31
N LEU A 175 9.43 2.20 -2.07
CA LEU A 175 10.34 1.83 -0.98
C LEU A 175 10.21 0.36 -0.57
N THR A 176 9.09 -0.30 -0.83
CA THR A 176 8.82 -1.68 -0.37
C THR A 176 8.65 -2.69 -1.49
N ASP A 177 8.52 -2.23 -2.74
CA ASP A 177 8.11 -3.05 -3.87
C ASP A 177 8.77 -2.62 -5.17
N GLU A 178 8.75 -3.50 -6.16
CA GLU A 178 9.24 -3.26 -7.52
C GLU A 178 8.19 -2.52 -8.37
N THR A 179 8.68 -1.70 -9.31
CA THR A 179 7.84 -0.90 -10.20
C THR A 179 6.92 -1.77 -11.05
N LEU A 180 7.43 -2.92 -11.54
CA LEU A 180 6.64 -3.86 -12.34
C LEU A 180 5.50 -4.49 -11.54
N THR A 181 5.75 -4.85 -10.28
CA THR A 181 4.73 -5.42 -9.40
C THR A 181 3.61 -4.42 -9.13
N VAL A 182 3.95 -3.19 -8.73
CA VAL A 182 2.95 -2.16 -8.38
C VAL A 182 2.08 -1.77 -9.57
N ARG A 183 2.63 -1.78 -10.78
CA ARG A 183 1.88 -1.49 -12.02
C ARG A 183 0.75 -2.47 -12.32
N GLU A 184 0.75 -3.66 -11.73
CA GLU A 184 -0.36 -4.61 -11.86
C GLU A 184 -1.57 -4.26 -10.98
N PHE A 185 -1.41 -3.34 -10.02
CA PHE A 185 -2.44 -2.94 -9.09
C PHE A 185 -2.98 -1.56 -9.44
N THR A 186 -4.30 -1.39 -9.34
CA THR A 186 -4.96 -0.10 -9.44
C THR A 186 -5.03 0.52 -8.04
N PRO A 187 -4.40 1.70 -7.79
CA PRO A 187 -4.48 2.38 -6.51
C PRO A 187 -5.92 2.75 -6.16
N ILE A 188 -6.30 2.54 -4.90
CA ILE A 188 -7.65 2.86 -4.39
C ILE A 188 -7.62 3.76 -3.15
N MET A 189 -6.47 3.89 -2.48
CA MET A 189 -6.31 4.72 -1.29
C MET A 189 -4.83 5.02 -1.05
N ALA A 190 -4.53 6.24 -0.60
CA ALA A 190 -3.26 6.58 0.04
C ALA A 190 -3.53 7.18 1.43
N VAL A 191 -2.64 6.88 2.37
CA VAL A 191 -2.69 7.35 3.77
C VAL A 191 -1.48 8.19 4.05
#